data_AF-M2XHJ6-F1
#
_entry.id   AF-M2XHJ6-F1
#
_cell.length_a   1.000
_cell.length_b   1.000
_cell.length_c   1.000
_cell.angle_alpha   90.00
_cell.angle_beta   90.00
_cell.angle_gamma   90.00
#
_symmetry.space_group_name_H-M   'P 1'
#
loop_
_entity.id
_entity.type
_entity.pdbx_description
1 polymer ?
#
loop_
_entity_poly.entity_id
_entity_poly.type
_entity_poly.pdbx_seq_one_letter_code
_entity_poly.pdbx_strand_id
1 'polypeptide(L)'
;MFKKILLLYVIIECVKFQCALAAYKHDTGSLSIFQEFERYARRTDTFRRSPIELFLRTDPQGEWFKEVLKDLKTMNHWNSTVSGEMSLFSSALVEGTWYNISNNGTCNCCDVNNPMDPFHVHLSLTGRPGEVVVSWNTAERPPDEKSCVMVSNATGAQLGLFCSSDIRTFSLGSGYSPYLCSNYSGFASHVKISSLKPGETYTYTIYGTSKNKTFPFMAPYGNTSSTTRLAFFTDIGTKGGQPVIDALKQKMNDFDYIILPGDQSYSDGYHTTFDAYLTLFEDVIASKPYMVSTGNHEGPWNFTYARNNFYWPVNESGAALDALWYSIDEGPVHYIFMNYENYFSYPLGEWEMTQPAPLSTFPGQLEWLQNDLEKFSKRRESNPNLWLIMMAHRPLTCNISGKSCEVFGPELEKEVFPLMYQYKADMYWCGHVHAYERVNPIDNVTRTQCSNCVQQNGSLYKQPPYPVQVMNGIAGRAVADNNYFTPGISYPDYAQVRIDAINYPFGGYALVQVNDTVLNFTLYNTSGTVLDSFRIEK
;
A
#
# COMPACT_ATOMS: atom_id res chain seq x y z
N MET A 1 24.96 13.56 -26.88
CA MET A 1 26.26 14.03 -26.36
C MET A 1 26.09 15.20 -25.40
N PHE A 2 25.51 16.33 -25.82
CA PHE A 2 25.28 17.52 -24.99
C PHE A 2 24.53 17.26 -23.66
N LYS A 3 23.50 16.40 -23.67
CA LYS A 3 22.73 16.03 -22.47
C LYS A 3 23.54 15.20 -21.45
N LYS A 4 24.42 14.31 -21.92
CA LYS A 4 25.32 13.53 -21.06
C LYS A 4 26.40 14.42 -20.45
N ILE A 5 26.88 15.42 -21.20
CA ILE A 5 27.85 16.42 -20.73
C ILE A 5 27.24 17.33 -19.66
N LEU A 6 25.98 17.74 -19.83
CA LEU A 6 25.27 18.56 -18.84
C LEU A 6 25.00 17.79 -17.53
N LEU A 7 24.70 16.49 -17.63
CA LEU A 7 24.50 15.61 -16.49
C LEU A 7 25.84 15.29 -15.77
N LEU A 8 26.92 15.12 -16.53
CA LEU A 8 28.28 15.05 -15.99
C LEU A 8 28.67 16.36 -15.29
N TYR A 9 28.24 17.51 -15.80
CA TYR A 9 28.45 18.82 -15.19
C TYR A 9 27.66 18.97 -13.89
N VAL A 10 26.41 18.50 -13.84
CA VAL A 10 25.62 18.42 -12.59
C VAL A 10 26.29 17.52 -11.56
N ILE A 11 26.83 16.36 -11.97
CA ILE A 11 27.60 15.49 -11.08
C ILE A 11 28.88 16.17 -10.59
N ILE A 12 29.64 16.81 -11.48
CA ILE A 12 30.87 17.54 -11.13
C ILE A 12 30.56 18.67 -10.15
N GLU A 13 29.46 19.41 -10.35
CA GLU A 13 29.03 20.45 -9.42
C GLU A 13 28.51 19.85 -8.10
N CYS A 14 27.77 18.72 -8.10
CA CYS A 14 27.43 17.98 -6.87
C CYS A 14 28.68 17.50 -6.11
N VAL A 15 29.71 17.02 -6.80
CA VAL A 15 30.98 16.56 -6.21
C VAL A 15 31.79 17.75 -5.67
N LYS A 16 31.85 18.87 -6.40
CA LYS A 16 32.42 20.12 -5.88
C LYS A 16 31.64 20.63 -4.65
N PHE A 17 30.32 20.46 -4.67
CA PHE A 17 29.45 20.79 -3.55
C PHE A 17 29.70 19.91 -2.33
N GLN A 18 29.97 18.61 -2.54
CA GLN A 18 30.42 17.69 -1.50
C GLN A 18 31.80 18.08 -0.92
N CYS A 19 32.75 18.51 -1.76
CA CYS A 19 34.02 19.05 -1.29
C CYS A 19 33.83 20.35 -0.47
N ALA A 20 32.89 21.22 -0.88
CA ALA A 20 32.56 22.44 -0.15
C ALA A 20 31.87 22.14 1.19
N LEU A 21 30.95 21.17 1.26
CA LEU A 21 30.33 20.74 2.52
C LEU A 21 31.29 20.01 3.45
N ALA A 22 32.25 19.24 2.92
CA ALA A 22 33.31 18.65 3.72
C ALA A 22 34.20 19.72 4.37
N ALA A 23 34.42 20.85 3.68
CA ALA A 23 35.09 22.02 4.25
C ALA A 23 34.20 22.83 5.21
N TYR A 24 32.87 22.82 5.02
CA TYR A 24 31.90 23.60 5.80
C TYR A 24 31.42 22.90 7.10
N LYS A 25 31.51 21.57 7.18
CA LYS A 25 31.17 20.76 8.37
C LYS A 25 32.01 21.06 9.62
N HIS A 26 32.98 21.98 9.54
CA HIS A 26 33.75 22.43 10.68
C HIS A 26 33.07 23.52 11.53
N ASP A 27 31.96 24.15 11.13
CA ASP A 27 31.52 25.35 11.90
C ASP A 27 30.02 25.69 12.04
N THR A 28 29.04 25.02 11.43
CA THR A 28 27.61 25.36 11.74
C THR A 28 26.64 24.18 11.62
N GLY A 29 25.57 24.26 12.42
CA GLY A 29 24.55 23.22 12.62
C GLY A 29 23.93 22.63 11.36
N SER A 30 23.52 21.37 11.50
CA SER A 30 23.07 20.43 10.47
C SER A 30 21.91 20.93 9.60
N LEU A 31 22.24 21.44 8.40
CA LEU A 31 21.34 21.47 7.24
C LEU A 31 21.64 20.25 6.36
N SER A 32 20.63 19.69 5.69
CA SER A 32 20.83 18.54 4.79
C SER A 32 21.62 18.97 3.55
N ILE A 33 22.40 18.05 2.98
CA ILE A 33 23.27 18.32 1.82
C ILE A 33 22.48 18.85 0.61
N PHE A 34 21.22 18.46 0.50
CA PHE A 34 20.30 18.87 -0.55
C PHE A 34 19.78 20.30 -0.38
N GLN A 35 19.61 20.78 0.86
CA GLN A 35 19.21 22.17 1.14
C GLN A 35 20.31 23.15 0.74
N GLU A 36 21.55 22.76 1.02
CA GLU A 36 22.71 23.51 0.58
C GLU A 36 22.82 23.46 -0.95
N PHE A 37 22.57 22.31 -1.59
CA PHE A 37 22.60 22.19 -3.06
C PHE A 37 21.51 23.04 -3.72
N GLU A 38 20.31 23.08 -3.13
CA GLU A 38 19.21 23.90 -3.59
C GLU A 38 19.49 25.41 -3.39
N ARG A 39 20.07 25.80 -2.25
CA ARG A 39 20.55 27.18 -2.03
C ARG A 39 21.58 27.58 -3.08
N TYR A 40 22.51 26.68 -3.40
CA TYR A 40 23.52 26.91 -4.43
C TYR A 40 22.91 27.02 -5.82
N ALA A 41 21.98 26.13 -6.18
CA ALA A 41 21.26 26.16 -7.45
C ALA A 41 20.40 27.43 -7.62
N ARG A 42 19.73 27.88 -6.55
CA ARG A 42 18.95 29.13 -6.51
C ARG A 42 19.84 30.38 -6.58
N ARG A 43 21.03 30.37 -5.96
CA ARG A 43 21.96 31.52 -5.94
C ARG A 43 22.70 31.73 -7.25
N THR A 44 22.92 30.68 -8.02
CA THR A 44 23.74 30.75 -9.24
C THR A 44 22.95 31.05 -10.51
N ASP A 45 21.61 31.13 -10.44
CA ASP A 45 20.68 31.33 -11.57
C ASP A 45 20.89 30.33 -12.74
N THR A 46 21.67 29.27 -12.50
CA THR A 46 22.13 28.30 -13.50
C THR A 46 21.02 27.34 -13.93
N PHE A 47 19.98 27.19 -13.09
CA PHE A 47 18.86 26.30 -13.32
C PHE A 47 17.53 27.07 -13.18
N ARG A 48 17.03 27.63 -14.30
CA ARG A 48 15.67 28.21 -14.39
C ARG A 48 14.53 27.19 -14.26
N ARG A 49 14.86 25.90 -14.10
CA ARG A 49 13.97 24.74 -14.02
C ARG A 49 14.48 23.81 -12.94
N SER A 50 13.60 23.09 -12.26
CA SER A 50 14.00 22.11 -11.24
C SER A 50 15.02 21.13 -11.84
N PRO A 51 16.13 20.79 -11.15
CA PRO A 51 17.10 19.78 -11.59
C PRO A 51 16.43 18.46 -12.00
N ILE A 52 15.29 18.15 -11.38
CA ILE A 52 14.47 16.98 -11.69
C ILE A 52 13.95 17.03 -13.11
N GLU A 53 13.40 18.15 -13.60
CA GLU A 53 12.91 18.28 -14.98
C GLU A 53 14.00 17.98 -16.04
N LEU A 54 15.27 18.18 -15.66
CA LEU A 54 16.45 17.82 -16.44
C LEU A 54 16.73 16.30 -16.38
N PHE A 55 16.64 15.69 -15.19
CA PHE A 55 16.75 14.23 -14.95
C PHE A 55 15.62 13.44 -15.63
N LEU A 56 14.37 13.93 -15.56
CA LEU A 56 13.15 13.36 -16.17
C LEU A 56 13.30 13.10 -17.68
N ARG A 57 14.15 13.87 -18.36
CA ARG A 57 14.38 13.76 -19.81
C ARG A 57 15.54 12.84 -20.20
N THR A 58 16.34 12.37 -19.24
CA THR A 58 17.60 11.66 -19.51
C THR A 58 17.63 10.21 -19.05
N ASP A 59 16.78 9.79 -18.11
CA ASP A 59 16.72 8.41 -17.59
C ASP A 59 15.29 7.98 -17.17
N PRO A 60 14.38 7.72 -18.13
CA PRO A 60 12.96 7.46 -17.87
C PRO A 60 12.64 6.15 -17.14
N GLN A 61 13.64 5.29 -16.91
CA GLN A 61 13.51 4.03 -16.16
C GLN A 61 14.39 4.00 -14.88
N GLY A 62 15.18 5.05 -14.63
CA GLY A 62 16.07 5.13 -13.47
C GLY A 62 17.29 4.20 -13.51
N GLU A 63 17.56 3.54 -14.62
CA GLU A 63 18.60 2.50 -14.76
C GLU A 63 20.02 3.07 -14.70
N TRP A 64 20.23 4.25 -15.28
CA TRP A 64 21.54 4.89 -15.27
C TRP A 64 21.86 5.51 -13.90
N PHE A 65 20.86 6.04 -13.19
CA PHE A 65 21.05 6.58 -11.85
C PHE A 65 21.38 5.50 -10.80
N LYS A 66 20.84 4.29 -10.96
CA LYS A 66 21.20 3.13 -10.12
C LYS A 66 22.67 2.74 -10.25
N GLU A 67 23.21 2.71 -11.47
CA GLU A 67 24.63 2.43 -11.70
C GLU A 67 25.52 3.54 -11.13
N VAL A 68 25.12 4.81 -11.26
CA VAL A 68 25.81 5.93 -10.60
C VAL A 68 25.77 5.80 -9.07
N LEU A 69 24.63 5.45 -8.47
CA LEU A 69 24.49 5.21 -7.03
C LEU A 69 25.34 4.03 -6.54
N LYS A 70 25.40 2.96 -7.32
CA LYS A 70 26.21 1.77 -7.06
C LYS A 70 27.70 2.09 -7.12
N ASP A 71 28.15 2.86 -8.11
CA ASP A 71 29.52 3.35 -8.21
C ASP A 71 29.87 4.30 -7.05
N LEU A 72 28.95 5.18 -6.67
CA LEU A 72 29.12 6.10 -5.54
C LEU A 72 29.24 5.37 -4.19
N LYS A 73 28.49 4.27 -3.99
CA LYS A 73 28.61 3.40 -2.80
C LYS A 73 30.00 2.75 -2.67
N THR A 74 30.75 2.59 -3.76
CA THR A 74 32.11 2.02 -3.74
C THR A 74 33.19 3.03 -3.37
N MET A 75 32.86 4.32 -3.26
CA MET A 75 33.81 5.36 -2.85
C MET A 75 33.89 5.44 -1.32
N ASN A 76 35.10 5.20 -0.77
CA ASN A 76 35.44 5.06 0.67
C ASN A 76 35.10 6.24 1.62
N HIS A 77 34.31 7.23 1.20
CA HIS A 77 33.92 8.39 2.01
C HIS A 77 32.41 8.67 2.01
N TRP A 78 31.59 7.72 1.56
CA TRP A 78 30.14 7.89 1.48
C TRP A 78 29.45 7.75 2.84
N ASN A 79 28.63 8.75 3.18
CA ASN A 79 27.90 8.86 4.44
C ASN A 79 26.51 8.20 4.29
N SER A 80 26.16 7.32 5.23
CA SER A 80 24.90 6.59 5.34
C SER A 80 23.62 7.44 5.21
N THR A 81 23.64 8.65 5.77
CA THR A 81 22.52 9.59 5.69
C THR A 81 22.20 9.99 4.25
N VAL A 82 23.23 10.13 3.40
CA VAL A 82 23.07 10.52 2.00
C VAL A 82 22.50 9.37 1.16
N SER A 83 22.83 8.11 1.47
CA SER A 83 22.28 6.94 0.77
C SER A 83 20.79 6.72 1.06
N GLY A 84 20.33 6.95 2.28
CA GLY A 84 18.92 6.85 2.64
C GLY A 84 18.06 7.90 1.94
N GLU A 85 18.48 9.17 2.01
CA GLU A 85 17.80 10.29 1.35
C GLU A 85 17.78 10.14 -0.18
N MET A 86 18.86 9.62 -0.78
CA MET A 86 18.91 9.37 -2.23
C MET A 86 18.07 8.18 -2.69
N SER A 87 17.86 7.17 -1.85
CA SER A 87 17.00 6.05 -2.22
C SER A 87 15.53 6.46 -2.23
N LEU A 88 15.05 7.15 -1.20
CA LEU A 88 13.68 7.70 -1.16
C LEU A 88 13.45 8.65 -2.34
N PHE A 89 14.47 9.46 -2.66
CA PHE A 89 14.50 10.31 -3.85
C PHE A 89 14.39 9.50 -5.15
N SER A 90 15.14 8.41 -5.30
CA SER A 90 15.08 7.56 -6.49
C SER A 90 13.72 6.86 -6.65
N SER A 91 13.16 6.31 -5.57
CA SER A 91 11.86 5.63 -5.56
C SER A 91 10.75 6.56 -6.04
N ALA A 92 10.69 7.74 -5.43
CA ALA A 92 9.67 8.72 -5.76
C ALA A 92 9.91 9.46 -7.06
N LEU A 93 11.16 9.55 -7.56
CA LEU A 93 11.42 10.04 -8.91
C LEU A 93 10.91 9.07 -9.96
N VAL A 94 11.23 7.78 -9.83
CA VAL A 94 10.78 6.76 -10.81
C VAL A 94 9.25 6.76 -10.92
N GLU A 95 8.54 6.93 -9.80
CA GLU A 95 7.08 7.01 -9.78
C GLU A 95 6.54 8.41 -10.15
N GLY A 96 7.14 9.48 -9.61
CA GLY A 96 6.72 10.88 -9.77
C GLY A 96 7.16 11.56 -11.07
N THR A 97 7.85 10.85 -11.96
CA THR A 97 8.42 11.35 -13.22
C THR A 97 7.40 11.91 -14.23
N TRP A 98 6.09 11.85 -13.95
CA TRP A 98 5.05 12.04 -14.97
C TRP A 98 3.91 13.01 -14.61
N TYR A 99 3.88 13.58 -13.41
CA TYR A 99 2.89 14.62 -13.07
C TYR A 99 3.49 16.03 -13.24
N ASN A 100 2.78 16.87 -13.97
CA ASN A 100 3.21 18.22 -14.33
C ASN A 100 3.13 19.11 -13.07
N ILE A 101 4.21 19.17 -12.28
CA ILE A 101 4.33 20.13 -11.19
C ILE A 101 4.19 21.52 -11.83
N SER A 102 3.10 22.21 -11.52
CA SER A 102 2.90 23.58 -11.99
C SER A 102 4.16 24.40 -11.69
N ASN A 103 4.69 25.05 -12.74
CA ASN A 103 6.03 25.65 -12.87
C ASN A 103 6.38 26.80 -11.89
N ASN A 104 5.77 26.89 -10.71
CA ASN A 104 6.02 27.91 -9.69
C ASN A 104 6.49 27.35 -8.33
N GLY A 105 6.64 26.04 -8.18
CA GLY A 105 7.07 25.41 -6.93
C GLY A 105 5.97 25.27 -5.85
N THR A 106 4.69 25.50 -6.20
CA THR A 106 3.55 25.15 -5.35
C THR A 106 2.96 23.83 -5.84
N CYS A 107 2.85 22.84 -4.96
CA CYS A 107 2.10 21.61 -5.20
C CYS A 107 0.81 21.71 -4.40
N ASN A 108 -0.29 21.98 -5.09
CA ASN A 108 -1.61 21.98 -4.47
C ASN A 108 -2.24 20.62 -4.69
N CYS A 109 -2.96 20.08 -3.71
CA CYS A 109 -3.95 19.05 -4.06
C CYS A 109 -4.92 19.67 -5.03
N CYS A 110 -5.37 18.86 -5.99
CA CYS A 110 -6.65 19.09 -6.64
C CYS A 110 -6.65 20.36 -7.53
N ASP A 111 -7.78 20.69 -8.16
CA ASP A 111 -7.91 21.92 -8.96
C ASP A 111 -8.16 23.14 -8.08
N VAL A 112 -7.13 23.98 -7.90
CA VAL A 112 -7.23 25.22 -7.11
C VAL A 112 -8.18 26.27 -7.69
N ASN A 113 -8.51 26.19 -8.98
CA ASN A 113 -9.49 27.12 -9.57
C ASN A 113 -10.92 26.69 -9.22
N ASN A 114 -11.12 25.42 -8.87
CA ASN A 114 -12.39 24.84 -8.47
C ASN A 114 -12.22 24.10 -7.13
N PRO A 115 -11.99 24.83 -6.03
CA PRO A 115 -11.41 24.25 -4.82
C PRO A 115 -12.29 23.24 -4.09
N MET A 116 -13.60 23.19 -4.39
CA MET A 116 -14.54 22.19 -3.84
C MET A 116 -14.85 21.06 -4.81
N ASP A 117 -14.29 21.04 -6.02
CA ASP A 117 -14.49 19.91 -6.92
C ASP A 117 -13.84 18.66 -6.30
N PRO A 118 -14.54 17.52 -6.26
CA PRO A 118 -14.04 16.33 -5.60
C PRO A 118 -12.97 15.62 -6.43
N PHE A 119 -11.85 15.28 -5.80
CA PHE A 119 -10.76 14.47 -6.36
C PHE A 119 -10.58 13.18 -5.58
N HIS A 120 -9.93 12.19 -6.21
CA HIS A 120 -9.48 10.97 -5.54
C HIS A 120 -10.62 10.21 -4.83
N VAL A 121 -11.79 10.19 -5.44
CA VAL A 121 -12.98 9.59 -4.86
C VAL A 121 -12.76 8.09 -4.68
N HIS A 122 -13.01 7.58 -3.48
CA HIS A 122 -12.86 6.17 -3.19
C HIS A 122 -13.77 5.69 -2.05
N LEU A 123 -14.03 4.38 -2.02
CA LEU A 123 -14.90 3.74 -1.04
C LEU A 123 -14.10 2.92 -0.02
N SER A 124 -14.60 2.83 1.21
CA SER A 124 -14.05 1.94 2.25
C SER A 124 -15.17 1.20 2.99
N LEU A 125 -14.89 -0.04 3.39
CA LEU A 125 -15.77 -0.89 4.19
C LEU A 125 -15.70 -0.48 5.67
N THR A 126 -16.83 -0.59 6.37
CA THR A 126 -16.87 -0.48 7.85
C THR A 126 -16.88 -1.84 8.54
N GLY A 127 -17.05 -2.93 7.77
CA GLY A 127 -17.31 -4.28 8.28
C GLY A 127 -18.76 -4.50 8.74
N ARG A 128 -19.63 -3.47 8.66
CA ARG A 128 -21.05 -3.58 9.02
C ARG A 128 -21.92 -3.71 7.77
N PRO A 129 -22.98 -4.54 7.80
CA PRO A 129 -23.86 -4.72 6.66
C PRO A 129 -24.53 -3.40 6.24
N GLY A 130 -24.47 -3.08 4.94
CA GLY A 130 -25.12 -1.89 4.40
C GLY A 130 -24.50 -0.56 4.84
N GLU A 131 -23.27 -0.58 5.35
CA GLU A 131 -22.49 0.61 5.69
C GLU A 131 -21.24 0.73 4.81
N VAL A 132 -21.02 1.91 4.24
CA VAL A 132 -19.83 2.23 3.42
C VAL A 132 -19.37 3.64 3.72
N VAL A 133 -18.09 3.92 3.57
CA VAL A 133 -17.56 5.29 3.65
C VAL A 133 -17.15 5.76 2.26
N VAL A 134 -17.64 6.93 1.87
CA VAL A 134 -17.19 7.66 0.68
C VAL A 134 -16.14 8.67 1.11
N SER A 135 -14.98 8.61 0.49
CA SER A 135 -13.85 9.49 0.76
C SER A 135 -13.45 10.26 -0.48
N TRP A 136 -13.03 11.51 -0.33
CA TRP A 136 -12.51 12.34 -1.43
C TRP A 136 -11.69 13.51 -0.90
N ASN A 137 -10.90 14.12 -1.79
CA ASN A 137 -10.12 15.32 -1.51
C ASN A 137 -10.75 16.58 -2.14
N THR A 138 -10.58 17.70 -1.44
CA THR A 138 -10.82 19.07 -1.94
C THR A 138 -9.58 19.94 -1.69
N ALA A 139 -9.40 20.99 -2.49
CA ALA A 139 -8.26 21.91 -2.35
C ALA A 139 -8.42 22.80 -1.11
N GLU A 140 -9.65 23.23 -0.82
CA GLU A 140 -9.99 24.02 0.37
C GLU A 140 -10.93 23.25 1.30
N ARG A 141 -11.06 23.76 2.53
CA ARG A 141 -11.93 23.16 3.55
C ARG A 141 -13.40 23.34 3.16
N PRO A 142 -14.23 22.28 3.19
CA PRO A 142 -15.67 22.38 2.93
C PRO A 142 -16.35 23.43 3.82
N PRO A 143 -17.31 24.21 3.27
CA PRO A 143 -18.13 25.14 4.05
C PRO A 143 -18.83 24.44 5.24
N ASP A 144 -19.09 25.19 6.31
CA ASP A 144 -19.75 24.71 7.53
C ASP A 144 -19.05 23.52 8.23
N GLU A 145 -17.79 23.26 7.88
CA GLU A 145 -17.01 22.10 8.34
C GLU A 145 -17.73 20.76 8.09
N LYS A 146 -18.49 20.67 7.00
CA LYS A 146 -19.25 19.47 6.64
C LYS A 146 -19.09 19.11 5.18
N SER A 147 -18.88 17.84 4.95
CA SER A 147 -18.89 17.21 3.64
C SER A 147 -20.12 16.32 3.51
N CYS A 148 -20.80 16.40 2.36
CA CYS A 148 -22.06 15.68 2.15
C CYS A 148 -22.09 14.91 0.83
N VAL A 149 -22.80 13.80 0.82
CA VAL A 149 -23.03 12.95 -0.36
C VAL A 149 -24.52 12.60 -0.47
N MET A 150 -25.07 12.72 -1.68
CA MET A 150 -26.45 12.33 -1.98
C MET A 150 -26.49 10.90 -2.48
N VAL A 151 -27.31 10.05 -1.87
CA VAL A 151 -27.47 8.64 -2.27
C VAL A 151 -28.81 8.44 -2.95
N SER A 152 -28.80 7.74 -4.07
CA SER A 152 -30.00 7.33 -4.80
C SER A 152 -30.01 5.82 -5.03
N ASN A 153 -31.19 5.22 -5.10
CA ASN A 153 -31.34 3.81 -5.45
C ASN A 153 -31.19 3.58 -6.97
N ALA A 154 -31.25 2.33 -7.41
CA ALA A 154 -31.15 1.94 -8.82
C ALA A 154 -32.22 2.58 -9.74
N THR A 155 -33.35 3.06 -9.20
CA THR A 155 -34.40 3.77 -9.97
C THR A 155 -34.14 5.29 -10.09
N GLY A 156 -33.07 5.79 -9.47
CA GLY A 156 -32.76 7.23 -9.39
C GLY A 156 -33.52 7.98 -8.30
N ALA A 157 -34.28 7.27 -7.45
CA ALA A 157 -34.96 7.90 -6.33
C ALA A 157 -33.93 8.22 -5.22
N GLN A 158 -33.89 9.48 -4.80
CA GLN A 158 -33.02 9.95 -3.72
C GLN A 158 -33.47 9.32 -2.40
N LEU A 159 -32.53 8.67 -1.72
CA LEU A 159 -32.73 8.06 -0.41
C LEU A 159 -32.39 9.02 0.72
N GLY A 160 -31.39 9.88 0.50
CA GLY A 160 -31.01 10.88 1.49
C GLY A 160 -29.66 11.52 1.23
N LEU A 161 -29.46 12.63 1.95
CA LEU A 161 -28.19 13.33 2.05
C LEU A 161 -27.48 12.87 3.33
N PHE A 162 -26.26 12.35 3.20
CA PHE A 162 -25.42 11.94 4.30
C PHE A 162 -24.30 12.96 4.45
N CYS A 163 -24.03 13.42 5.66
CA CYS A 163 -23.00 14.43 5.92
C CYS A 163 -22.09 14.00 7.08
N SER A 164 -20.84 14.43 7.03
CA SER A 164 -19.83 14.16 8.07
C SER A 164 -18.97 15.38 8.33
N SER A 165 -18.49 15.49 9.57
CA SER A 165 -17.46 16.43 9.99
C SER A 165 -16.07 15.77 10.10
N ASP A 166 -15.93 14.49 9.71
CA ASP A 166 -14.63 13.83 9.55
C ASP A 166 -13.93 14.38 8.30
N ILE A 167 -13.32 15.54 8.48
CA ILE A 167 -12.54 16.26 7.47
C ILE A 167 -11.13 16.35 8.01
N ARG A 168 -10.23 15.56 7.43
CA ARG A 168 -8.84 15.46 7.82
C ARG A 168 -8.00 16.35 6.93
N THR A 169 -6.99 16.95 7.51
CA THR A 169 -6.01 17.73 6.75
C THR A 169 -4.66 17.53 7.40
N PHE A 170 -3.64 17.69 6.59
CA PHE A 170 -2.29 17.82 7.06
C PHE A 170 -1.67 19.01 6.35
N SER A 171 -1.08 19.88 7.15
CA SER A 171 -0.13 20.87 6.67
C SER A 171 1.25 20.39 7.09
N LEU A 172 2.21 20.32 6.16
CA LEU A 172 3.59 20.11 6.55
C LEU A 172 4.11 21.34 7.31
N GLY A 173 4.07 21.30 8.64
CA GLY A 173 4.72 22.29 9.50
C GLY A 173 6.22 22.02 9.52
N SER A 174 6.99 22.79 8.72
CA SER A 174 8.46 23.02 8.75
C SER A 174 9.43 21.82 8.93
N GLY A 175 8.96 20.58 9.06
CA GLY A 175 9.76 19.36 9.17
C GLY A 175 10.03 18.80 7.78
N TYR A 176 11.05 19.38 7.15
CA TYR A 176 11.81 18.85 6.01
C TYR A 176 11.23 17.60 5.31
N SER A 177 10.33 17.80 4.34
CA SER A 177 10.41 17.02 3.11
C SER A 177 11.46 17.74 2.25
N PRO A 178 12.65 17.18 2.02
CA PRO A 178 13.68 17.84 1.21
C PRO A 178 13.28 17.99 -0.26
N TYR A 179 12.10 17.53 -0.65
CA TYR A 179 11.76 17.33 -2.04
C TYR A 179 10.43 18.02 -2.43
N LEU A 180 10.61 19.29 -2.82
CA LEU A 180 9.93 19.99 -3.94
C LEU A 180 8.60 20.69 -3.70
N CYS A 181 7.92 20.50 -2.58
CA CYS A 181 6.60 21.11 -2.37
C CYS A 181 6.51 21.84 -1.02
N SER A 182 6.81 23.14 -0.99
CA SER A 182 6.43 23.97 0.16
C SER A 182 4.92 24.25 0.11
N ASN A 183 4.25 24.16 1.26
CA ASN A 183 2.84 24.51 1.45
C ASN A 183 1.82 23.58 0.75
N TYR A 184 2.08 22.27 0.63
CA TYR A 184 1.02 21.35 0.24
C TYR A 184 -0.14 21.42 1.25
N SER A 185 -1.35 21.65 0.75
CA SER A 185 -2.58 21.63 1.52
C SER A 185 -3.68 20.91 0.74
N GLY A 186 -4.50 20.17 1.47
CA GLY A 186 -5.70 19.51 0.95
C GLY A 186 -6.54 19.00 2.12
N PHE A 187 -7.80 18.72 1.85
CA PHE A 187 -8.76 18.24 2.85
C PHE A 187 -9.34 16.92 2.37
N ALA A 188 -9.17 15.86 3.16
CA ALA A 188 -9.75 14.56 2.92
C ALA A 188 -11.04 14.43 3.75
N SER A 189 -12.17 14.27 3.06
CA SER A 189 -13.47 14.10 3.70
C SER A 189 -13.83 12.62 3.75
N HIS A 190 -14.42 12.17 4.85
CA HIS A 190 -14.94 10.81 4.99
C HIS A 190 -16.40 10.83 5.41
N VAL A 191 -17.30 10.43 4.52
CA VAL A 191 -18.74 10.40 4.77
C VAL A 191 -19.24 8.97 4.83
N LYS A 192 -19.67 8.56 6.02
CA LYS A 192 -20.32 7.27 6.23
C LYS A 192 -21.77 7.30 5.75
N ILE A 193 -22.11 6.38 4.87
CA ILE A 193 -23.47 6.05 4.44
C ILE A 193 -23.88 4.78 5.20
N SER A 194 -25.09 4.76 5.74
CA SER A 194 -25.60 3.64 6.52
C SER A 194 -27.05 3.30 6.14
N SER A 195 -27.57 2.24 6.73
CA SER A 195 -28.96 1.78 6.54
C SER A 195 -29.29 1.39 5.09
N LEU A 196 -28.27 0.99 4.31
CA LEU A 196 -28.47 0.42 2.99
C LEU A 196 -28.85 -1.06 3.11
N LYS A 197 -29.53 -1.59 2.10
CA LYS A 197 -29.78 -3.03 2.02
C LYS A 197 -28.54 -3.71 1.42
N PRO A 198 -27.88 -4.64 2.15
CA PRO A 198 -26.69 -5.32 1.66
C PRO A 198 -26.91 -6.00 0.29
N GLY A 199 -25.93 -5.89 -0.61
CA GLY A 199 -25.97 -6.49 -1.95
C GLY A 199 -26.79 -5.73 -3.00
N GLU A 200 -27.52 -4.68 -2.62
CA GLU A 200 -28.23 -3.83 -3.59
C GLU A 200 -27.29 -2.78 -4.19
N THR A 201 -27.56 -2.37 -5.43
CA THR A 201 -26.80 -1.32 -6.11
C THR A 201 -27.41 0.05 -5.87
N TYR A 202 -26.55 1.01 -5.56
CA TYR A 202 -26.88 2.41 -5.34
C TYR A 202 -25.97 3.30 -6.17
N THR A 203 -26.32 4.58 -6.29
CA THR A 203 -25.43 5.62 -6.81
C THR A 203 -25.26 6.69 -5.76
N TYR A 204 -24.05 7.22 -5.61
CA TYR A 204 -23.79 8.38 -4.77
C TYR A 204 -23.28 9.53 -5.63
N THR A 205 -23.65 10.76 -5.26
CA THR A 205 -23.22 11.99 -5.94
C THR A 205 -22.58 12.94 -4.95
N ILE A 206 -21.36 13.37 -5.26
CA ILE A 206 -20.62 14.42 -4.57
C ILE A 206 -20.75 15.69 -5.42
N TYR A 207 -21.25 16.76 -4.81
CA TYR A 207 -21.43 18.05 -5.48
C TYR A 207 -20.17 18.90 -5.33
N GLY A 208 -19.64 19.36 -6.45
CA GLY A 208 -18.51 20.30 -6.51
C GLY A 208 -18.96 21.72 -6.87
N THR A 209 -18.02 22.64 -7.00
CA THR A 209 -18.30 24.02 -7.47
C THR A 209 -18.62 24.04 -8.96
N SER A 210 -17.82 23.31 -9.75
CA SER A 210 -17.92 23.26 -11.20
C SER A 210 -18.33 21.88 -11.71
N LYS A 211 -17.96 20.83 -10.97
CA LYS A 211 -18.14 19.45 -11.39
C LYS A 211 -18.69 18.58 -10.27
N ASN A 212 -19.81 17.93 -10.55
CA ASN A 212 -20.30 16.83 -9.73
C ASN A 212 -19.63 15.53 -10.16
N LYS A 213 -19.39 14.63 -9.20
CA LYS A 213 -18.99 13.25 -9.48
C LYS A 213 -20.05 12.29 -8.97
N THR A 214 -20.44 11.33 -9.81
CA THR A 214 -21.44 10.32 -9.51
C THR A 214 -20.90 8.94 -9.86
N PHE A 215 -20.98 8.00 -8.93
CA PHE A 215 -20.50 6.63 -9.14
C PHE A 215 -21.52 5.61 -8.63
N PRO A 216 -21.64 4.46 -9.30
CA PRO A 216 -22.40 3.33 -8.78
C PRO A 216 -21.58 2.56 -7.75
N PHE A 217 -22.24 1.91 -6.79
CA PHE A 217 -21.61 0.97 -5.88
C PHE A 217 -22.62 -0.06 -5.39
N MET A 218 -22.12 -1.21 -4.96
CA MET A 218 -22.91 -2.21 -4.26
C MET A 218 -22.79 -1.97 -2.75
N ALA A 219 -23.91 -1.96 -2.04
CA ALA A 219 -23.90 -1.86 -0.59
C ALA A 219 -23.18 -3.07 0.03
N PRO A 220 -22.19 -2.88 0.92
CA PRO A 220 -21.41 -3.96 1.49
C PRO A 220 -22.24 -5.02 2.21
N TYR A 221 -21.77 -6.27 2.16
CA TYR A 221 -22.42 -7.39 2.80
C TYR A 221 -22.25 -7.37 4.31
N GLY A 222 -21.14 -6.85 4.83
CA GLY A 222 -20.74 -7.14 6.20
C GLY A 222 -20.74 -8.66 6.42
N ASN A 223 -21.26 -9.13 7.54
CA ASN A 223 -21.38 -10.55 7.85
C ASN A 223 -22.68 -11.24 7.35
N THR A 224 -23.44 -10.63 6.44
CA THR A 224 -24.79 -11.14 6.06
C THR A 224 -24.84 -11.98 4.79
N SER A 225 -23.73 -12.11 4.07
CA SER A 225 -23.64 -12.93 2.85
C SER A 225 -22.84 -14.20 3.10
N SER A 226 -23.27 -15.31 2.51
CA SER A 226 -22.50 -16.57 2.48
C SER A 226 -21.44 -16.61 1.38
N THR A 227 -21.34 -15.55 0.56
CA THR A 227 -20.35 -15.46 -0.51
C THR A 227 -19.74 -14.07 -0.60
N THR A 228 -18.48 -14.00 -1.01
CA THR A 228 -17.81 -12.73 -1.32
C THR A 228 -16.73 -12.92 -2.37
N ARG A 229 -16.42 -11.86 -3.11
CA ARG A 229 -15.40 -11.88 -4.17
C ARG A 229 -14.52 -10.65 -4.05
N LEU A 230 -13.21 -10.83 -4.13
CA LEU A 230 -12.27 -9.71 -4.02
C LEU A 230 -11.13 -9.80 -5.03
N ALA A 231 -10.52 -8.65 -5.28
CA ALA A 231 -9.18 -8.58 -5.84
C ALA A 231 -8.15 -8.38 -4.73
N PHE A 232 -7.01 -9.08 -4.82
CA PHE A 232 -5.91 -9.00 -3.86
C PHE A 232 -4.57 -8.81 -4.57
N PHE A 233 -3.82 -7.80 -4.14
CA PHE A 233 -2.48 -7.45 -4.62
C PHE A 233 -1.85 -6.43 -3.67
N THR A 234 -0.54 -6.24 -3.74
CA THR A 234 0.23 -5.26 -2.94
C THR A 234 1.43 -4.80 -3.74
N ASP A 235 2.11 -3.74 -3.29
CA ASP A 235 3.32 -3.25 -3.96
C ASP A 235 3.04 -2.70 -5.38
N ILE A 236 1.92 -1.97 -5.50
CA ILE A 236 1.36 -1.55 -6.79
C ILE A 236 2.06 -0.31 -7.35
N GLY A 237 2.33 0.68 -6.50
CA GLY A 237 2.84 1.98 -6.93
C GLY A 237 1.91 2.71 -7.88
N THR A 238 2.49 3.60 -8.69
CA THR A 238 1.72 4.45 -9.60
C THR A 238 1.76 3.90 -11.01
N LYS A 239 2.73 4.30 -11.82
CA LYS A 239 2.84 3.91 -13.23
C LYS A 239 3.16 2.42 -13.40
N GLY A 240 3.98 1.86 -12.52
CA GLY A 240 4.26 0.41 -12.52
C GLY A 240 2.99 -0.41 -12.35
N GLY A 241 2.06 0.08 -11.52
CA GLY A 241 0.78 -0.54 -11.23
C GLY A 241 -0.30 -0.33 -12.28
N GLN A 242 -0.19 0.69 -13.14
CA GLN A 242 -1.18 1.01 -14.18
C GLN A 242 -1.73 -0.21 -14.93
N PRO A 243 -0.90 -1.16 -15.42
CA PRO A 243 -1.42 -2.29 -16.18
C PRO A 243 -2.33 -3.20 -15.34
N VAL A 244 -2.06 -3.35 -14.03
CA VAL A 244 -2.95 -4.06 -13.10
C VAL A 244 -4.25 -3.27 -12.89
N ILE A 245 -4.15 -1.95 -12.73
CA ILE A 245 -5.33 -1.07 -12.63
C ILE A 245 -6.23 -1.22 -13.86
N ASP A 246 -5.65 -1.18 -15.06
CA ASP A 246 -6.38 -1.32 -16.33
C ASP A 246 -7.03 -2.70 -16.47
N ALA A 247 -6.33 -3.76 -16.03
CA ALA A 247 -6.90 -5.11 -16.00
C ALA A 247 -8.08 -5.20 -15.03
N LEU A 248 -8.01 -4.57 -13.86
CA LEU A 248 -9.11 -4.51 -12.90
C LEU A 248 -10.31 -3.70 -13.42
N LYS A 249 -10.08 -2.58 -14.13
CA LYS A 249 -11.15 -1.82 -14.79
C LYS A 249 -11.98 -2.70 -15.73
N GLN A 250 -11.34 -3.62 -16.45
CA GLN A 250 -12.02 -4.55 -17.34
C GLN A 250 -12.73 -5.70 -16.61
N LYS A 251 -12.44 -5.89 -15.32
CA LYS A 251 -12.90 -7.00 -14.48
C LYS A 251 -13.77 -6.58 -13.30
N MET A 252 -14.34 -5.37 -13.35
CA MET A 252 -15.18 -4.81 -12.28
C MET A 252 -16.38 -5.69 -11.89
N ASN A 253 -16.79 -6.64 -12.73
CA ASN A 253 -17.87 -7.60 -12.42
C ASN A 253 -17.38 -8.88 -11.71
N ASP A 254 -16.07 -9.12 -11.67
CA ASP A 254 -15.46 -10.34 -11.14
C ASP A 254 -15.16 -10.25 -9.63
N PHE A 255 -15.14 -9.04 -9.07
CA PHE A 255 -14.88 -8.75 -7.67
C PHE A 255 -15.80 -7.66 -7.11
N ASP A 256 -16.02 -7.69 -5.80
CA ASP A 256 -16.92 -6.79 -5.09
C ASP A 256 -16.14 -5.68 -4.34
N TYR A 257 -14.91 -5.96 -3.92
CA TYR A 257 -13.99 -5.04 -3.23
C TYR A 257 -12.53 -5.45 -3.46
N ILE A 258 -11.61 -4.62 -3.00
CA ILE A 258 -10.17 -4.76 -3.19
C ILE A 258 -9.48 -4.72 -1.82
N ILE A 259 -8.48 -5.58 -1.64
CA ILE A 259 -7.58 -5.58 -0.48
C ILE A 259 -6.14 -5.35 -0.94
N LEU A 260 -5.46 -4.36 -0.34
CA LEU A 260 -4.06 -4.02 -0.58
C LEU A 260 -3.28 -3.82 0.73
N PRO A 261 -2.56 -4.83 1.24
CA PRO A 261 -1.86 -4.73 2.51
C PRO A 261 -0.47 -4.06 2.38
N GLY A 262 -0.45 -2.75 2.18
CA GLY A 262 0.76 -1.92 2.22
C GLY A 262 1.43 -1.63 0.87
N ASP A 263 2.30 -0.62 0.88
CA ASP A 263 3.06 -0.13 -0.27
C ASP A 263 2.17 0.26 -1.45
N GLN A 264 1.41 1.33 -1.22
CA GLN A 264 0.35 1.81 -2.08
C GLN A 264 0.92 2.59 -3.26
N SER A 265 1.52 3.75 -2.97
CA SER A 265 1.95 4.70 -4.01
C SER A 265 3.45 4.82 -4.17
N TYR A 266 4.25 4.32 -3.20
CA TYR A 266 5.68 4.63 -3.07
C TYR A 266 5.97 6.13 -3.13
N SER A 267 5.08 6.91 -2.51
CA SER A 267 5.23 8.37 -2.53
C SER A 267 6.50 8.79 -1.82
N ASP A 268 6.92 8.09 -0.76
CA ASP A 268 8.14 8.36 0.01
C ASP A 268 8.33 9.86 0.37
N GLY A 269 7.22 10.59 0.45
CA GLY A 269 7.20 12.03 0.71
C GLY A 269 6.90 12.98 -0.41
N TYR A 270 6.58 12.43 -1.56
CA TYR A 270 6.24 13.18 -2.75
C TYR A 270 4.74 13.10 -2.92
N HIS A 271 4.04 14.09 -2.40
CA HIS A 271 2.59 14.01 -2.24
C HIS A 271 1.89 13.96 -3.59
N THR A 272 2.46 14.64 -4.59
CA THR A 272 1.99 14.57 -5.98
C THR A 272 2.00 13.14 -6.52
N THR A 273 2.87 12.26 -6.03
CA THR A 273 2.89 10.84 -6.37
C THR A 273 1.71 10.10 -5.74
N PHE A 274 1.36 10.43 -4.50
CA PHE A 274 0.17 9.89 -3.84
C PHE A 274 -1.13 10.39 -4.50
N ASP A 275 -1.18 11.66 -4.92
CA ASP A 275 -2.30 12.21 -5.69
C ASP A 275 -2.43 11.54 -7.07
N ALA A 276 -1.30 11.34 -7.76
CA ALA A 276 -1.27 10.62 -9.04
C ALA A 276 -1.78 9.18 -8.88
N TYR A 277 -1.36 8.49 -7.81
CA TYR A 277 -1.86 7.16 -7.47
C TYR A 277 -3.38 7.12 -7.34
N LEU A 278 -3.95 7.98 -6.49
CA LEU A 278 -5.40 8.00 -6.27
C LEU A 278 -6.17 8.46 -7.51
N THR A 279 -5.64 9.42 -8.26
CA THR A 279 -6.21 9.84 -9.56
C THR A 279 -6.27 8.67 -10.52
N LEU A 280 -5.22 7.85 -10.57
CA LEU A 280 -5.13 6.72 -11.47
C LEU A 280 -6.14 5.62 -11.15
N PHE A 281 -6.35 5.40 -9.86
CA PHE A 281 -7.21 4.34 -9.38
C PHE A 281 -8.69 4.73 -9.28
N GLU A 282 -9.02 6.02 -9.26
CA GLU A 282 -10.36 6.56 -8.98
C GLU A 282 -11.48 5.83 -9.74
N ASP A 283 -11.30 5.57 -11.05
CA ASP A 283 -12.31 4.87 -11.88
C ASP A 283 -12.72 3.49 -11.34
N VAL A 284 -11.84 2.84 -10.57
CA VAL A 284 -12.09 1.54 -9.93
C VAL A 284 -12.59 1.77 -8.51
N ILE A 285 -11.81 2.47 -7.69
CA ILE A 285 -12.01 2.53 -6.24
C ILE A 285 -13.15 3.46 -5.83
N ALA A 286 -13.63 4.32 -6.72
CA ALA A 286 -14.88 5.07 -6.53
C ALA A 286 -16.13 4.18 -6.59
N SER A 287 -16.05 2.99 -7.20
CA SER A 287 -17.19 2.07 -7.33
C SER A 287 -17.01 0.75 -6.55
N LYS A 288 -15.77 0.45 -6.13
CA LYS A 288 -15.41 -0.77 -5.39
C LYS A 288 -14.69 -0.39 -4.11
N PRO A 289 -15.16 -0.82 -2.92
CA PRO A 289 -14.46 -0.58 -1.68
C PRO A 289 -13.00 -1.03 -1.76
N TYR A 290 -12.10 -0.18 -1.27
CA TYR A 290 -10.65 -0.34 -1.37
C TYR A 290 -10.06 -0.29 0.04
N MET A 291 -9.70 -1.47 0.55
CA MET A 291 -9.19 -1.66 1.91
C MET A 291 -7.67 -1.75 1.89
N VAL A 292 -7.01 -0.93 2.69
CA VAL A 292 -5.55 -0.85 2.72
C VAL A 292 -4.99 -1.01 4.13
N SER A 293 -3.80 -1.58 4.25
CA SER A 293 -2.92 -1.37 5.41
C SER A 293 -1.68 -0.59 4.99
N THR A 294 -0.79 -0.31 5.95
CA THR A 294 0.46 0.38 5.70
C THR A 294 1.62 -0.59 5.53
N GLY A 295 2.50 -0.28 4.58
CA GLY A 295 3.84 -0.85 4.42
C GLY A 295 4.92 0.15 4.81
N ASN A 296 6.17 -0.22 4.57
CA ASN A 296 7.32 0.63 4.90
C ASN A 296 7.33 1.93 4.09
N HIS A 297 6.77 1.94 2.87
CA HIS A 297 6.69 3.15 2.06
C HIS A 297 5.56 4.12 2.44
N GLU A 298 4.64 3.71 3.32
CA GLU A 298 3.71 4.63 3.99
C GLU A 298 4.28 5.22 5.28
N GLY A 299 5.34 4.63 5.84
CA GLY A 299 5.97 5.05 7.10
C GLY A 299 6.40 6.53 7.19
N PRO A 300 6.93 7.15 6.11
CA PRO A 300 7.36 8.54 6.16
C PRO A 300 6.27 9.51 6.68
N TRP A 301 6.68 10.50 7.50
CA TRP A 301 5.79 11.41 8.25
C TRP A 301 4.72 10.70 9.08
N ASN A 302 5.05 9.61 9.78
CA ASN A 302 4.12 8.91 10.67
C ASN A 302 2.81 8.49 9.98
N PHE A 303 2.93 7.92 8.77
CA PHE A 303 1.78 7.41 8.01
C PHE A 303 0.73 8.47 7.67
N THR A 304 1.10 9.75 7.67
CA THR A 304 0.17 10.89 7.53
C THR A 304 -0.68 10.79 6.26
N TYR A 305 -0.11 10.38 5.13
CA TYR A 305 -0.87 10.24 3.87
C TYR A 305 -1.96 9.19 3.98
N ALA A 306 -1.59 7.99 4.41
CA ALA A 306 -2.52 6.88 4.52
C ALA A 306 -3.60 7.18 5.56
N ARG A 307 -3.23 7.70 6.74
CA ARG A 307 -4.15 8.07 7.83
C ARG A 307 -5.16 9.13 7.42
N ASN A 308 -4.76 10.10 6.61
CA ASN A 308 -5.65 11.19 6.21
C ASN A 308 -6.52 10.82 5.02
N ASN A 309 -5.99 10.10 4.03
CA ASN A 309 -6.74 9.83 2.81
C ASN A 309 -7.62 8.59 2.90
N PHE A 310 -7.23 7.57 3.65
CA PHE A 310 -8.02 6.35 3.78
C PHE A 310 -8.83 6.31 5.08
N TYR A 311 -10.03 5.74 4.97
CA TYR A 311 -10.83 5.42 6.14
C TYR A 311 -10.50 4.01 6.60
N TRP A 312 -9.93 3.89 7.80
CA TRP A 312 -9.78 2.61 8.49
C TRP A 312 -10.86 2.45 9.56
N PRO A 313 -11.57 1.31 9.59
CA PRO A 313 -12.64 1.06 10.54
C PRO A 313 -12.12 0.68 11.95
N VAL A 314 -11.16 1.45 12.46
CA VAL A 314 -10.49 1.20 13.76
C VAL A 314 -11.49 1.20 14.92
N ASN A 315 -12.49 2.09 14.88
CA ASN A 315 -13.49 2.16 15.93
C ASN A 315 -14.49 0.99 15.83
N GLU A 316 -14.86 0.59 14.61
CA GLU A 316 -15.73 -0.54 14.35
C GLU A 316 -15.09 -1.87 14.76
N SER A 317 -13.78 -2.01 14.57
CA SER A 317 -12.99 -3.17 15.02
C SER A 317 -12.61 -3.13 16.50
N GLY A 318 -12.92 -2.04 17.21
CA GLY A 318 -12.53 -1.84 18.60
C GLY A 318 -11.02 -1.65 18.83
N ALA A 319 -10.28 -1.26 17.80
CA ALA A 319 -8.90 -0.81 17.92
C ALA A 319 -8.84 0.62 18.48
N ALA A 320 -7.65 1.05 18.93
CA ALA A 320 -7.43 2.43 19.33
C ALA A 320 -7.65 3.39 18.14
N LEU A 321 -8.08 4.63 18.41
CA LEU A 321 -8.39 5.60 17.34
C LEU A 321 -7.19 5.96 16.46
N ASP A 322 -5.98 5.86 17.02
CA ASP A 322 -4.71 6.09 16.34
C ASP A 322 -4.04 4.78 15.85
N ALA A 323 -4.72 3.64 15.95
CA ALA A 323 -4.21 2.37 15.46
C ALA A 323 -3.94 2.39 13.95
N LEU A 324 -3.00 1.54 13.53
CA LEU A 324 -2.69 1.23 12.13
C LEU A 324 -3.14 -0.18 11.74
N TRP A 325 -3.96 -0.78 12.60
CA TRP A 325 -4.49 -2.12 12.47
C TRP A 325 -5.99 -2.09 12.74
N TYR A 326 -6.72 -2.97 12.08
CA TYR A 326 -8.17 -3.08 12.19
C TYR A 326 -8.63 -4.43 11.66
N SER A 327 -9.90 -4.76 11.89
CA SER A 327 -10.55 -5.93 11.34
C SER A 327 -11.87 -5.55 10.66
N ILE A 328 -12.31 -6.35 9.69
CA ILE A 328 -13.61 -6.21 9.04
C ILE A 328 -14.22 -7.58 8.80
N ASP A 329 -15.56 -7.62 8.74
CA ASP A 329 -16.29 -8.76 8.18
C ASP A 329 -16.80 -8.37 6.79
N GLU A 330 -16.63 -9.24 5.79
CA GLU A 330 -17.28 -9.11 4.48
C GLU A 330 -17.58 -10.49 3.90
N GLY A 331 -18.88 -10.76 3.71
CA GLY A 331 -19.41 -12.10 3.46
C GLY A 331 -19.05 -13.09 4.58
N PRO A 332 -18.59 -14.31 4.26
CA PRO A 332 -18.25 -15.33 5.25
C PRO A 332 -16.83 -15.15 5.84
N VAL A 333 -16.17 -14.02 5.59
CA VAL A 333 -14.75 -13.82 5.92
C VAL A 333 -14.55 -12.71 6.94
N HIS A 334 -13.76 -13.02 7.96
CA HIS A 334 -13.19 -12.08 8.90
C HIS A 334 -11.75 -11.79 8.50
N TYR A 335 -11.48 -10.52 8.17
CA TYR A 335 -10.16 -10.04 7.78
C TYR A 335 -9.51 -9.28 8.94
N ILE A 336 -8.23 -9.54 9.19
CA ILE A 336 -7.42 -8.83 10.18
C ILE A 336 -6.23 -8.18 9.47
N PHE A 337 -6.19 -6.85 9.48
CA PHE A 337 -5.12 -6.03 8.94
C PHE A 337 -4.20 -5.63 10.08
N MET A 338 -2.98 -6.18 10.10
CA MET A 338 -1.94 -5.83 11.06
C MET A 338 -0.95 -4.84 10.45
N ASN A 339 -0.20 -4.18 11.33
CA ASN A 339 0.92 -3.33 10.94
C ASN A 339 2.18 -3.68 11.73
N TYR A 340 3.25 -4.06 11.02
CA TYR A 340 4.55 -4.34 11.63
C TYR A 340 5.49 -3.14 11.65
N GLU A 341 5.22 -2.10 10.87
CA GLU A 341 6.10 -0.94 10.70
C GLU A 341 6.30 -0.16 12.01
N ASN A 342 5.36 -0.24 12.94
CA ASN A 342 5.50 0.36 14.28
C ASN A 342 6.61 -0.25 15.13
N TYR A 343 7.14 -1.42 14.76
CA TYR A 343 8.19 -2.11 15.48
C TYR A 343 9.56 -1.93 14.83
N PHE A 344 9.62 -1.26 13.68
CA PHE A 344 10.86 -0.86 13.03
C PHE A 344 11.18 0.59 13.36
N SER A 345 12.48 0.88 13.49
CA SER A 345 12.97 2.25 13.47
C SER A 345 13.71 2.52 12.17
N TYR A 346 13.52 3.71 11.61
CA TYR A 346 14.08 4.15 10.33
C TYR A 346 15.01 5.35 10.49
N PRO A 347 16.09 5.23 11.30
CA PRO A 347 16.91 6.37 11.68
C PRO A 347 17.52 7.11 10.48
N LEU A 348 17.82 6.38 9.40
CA LEU A 348 18.41 6.90 8.16
C LEU A 348 17.65 6.39 6.92
N GLY A 349 16.35 6.10 7.04
CA GLY A 349 15.50 5.55 5.98
C GLY A 349 15.46 4.02 5.96
N GLU A 350 14.72 3.45 5.00
CA GLU A 350 14.45 2.01 4.90
C GLU A 350 15.72 1.14 4.90
N TRP A 351 16.74 1.53 4.13
CA TRP A 351 17.97 0.73 3.99
C TRP A 351 18.81 0.63 5.26
N GLU A 352 18.53 1.46 6.26
CA GLU A 352 19.15 1.43 7.58
C GLU A 352 18.11 1.21 8.69
N MET A 353 17.02 0.52 8.35
CA MET A 353 16.04 0.10 9.33
C MET A 353 16.66 -0.81 10.39
N THR A 354 16.14 -0.71 11.62
CA THR A 354 16.50 -1.64 12.69
C THR A 354 15.89 -3.02 12.44
N GLN A 355 16.34 -4.00 13.22
CA GLN A 355 15.52 -5.20 13.43
C GLN A 355 14.17 -4.80 14.01
N PRO A 356 13.08 -5.54 13.72
CA PRO A 356 11.82 -5.31 14.41
C PRO A 356 12.00 -5.59 15.90
N ALA A 357 11.46 -4.71 16.73
CA ALA A 357 11.22 -5.03 18.12
C ALA A 357 10.12 -6.12 18.22
N PRO A 358 10.12 -6.96 19.27
CA PRO A 358 8.98 -7.83 19.55
C PRO A 358 7.67 -7.03 19.59
N LEU A 359 6.57 -7.59 19.09
CA LEU A 359 5.26 -6.91 19.09
C LEU A 359 4.81 -6.57 20.53
N SER A 360 5.20 -7.38 21.50
CA SER A 360 5.00 -7.14 22.94
C SER A 360 5.67 -5.86 23.47
N THR A 361 6.62 -5.26 22.73
CA THR A 361 7.24 -3.97 23.10
C THR A 361 6.21 -2.84 23.08
N PHE A 362 5.28 -2.85 22.12
CA PHE A 362 4.14 -1.94 22.04
C PHE A 362 2.85 -2.77 21.98
N PRO A 363 2.33 -3.21 23.13
CA PRO A 363 1.41 -4.34 23.21
C PRO A 363 0.01 -4.03 22.68
N GLY A 364 -0.33 -2.77 22.41
CA GLY A 364 -1.68 -2.35 22.01
C GLY A 364 -2.24 -3.11 20.79
N GLN A 365 -1.39 -3.46 19.81
CA GLN A 365 -1.82 -4.30 18.68
C GLN A 365 -2.03 -5.75 19.11
N LEU A 366 -1.13 -6.32 19.91
CA LEU A 366 -1.21 -7.72 20.32
C LEU A 366 -2.40 -7.97 21.24
N GLU A 367 -2.66 -7.06 22.18
CA GLU A 367 -3.84 -7.08 23.07
C GLU A 367 -5.14 -6.92 22.29
N TRP A 368 -5.18 -5.98 21.33
CA TRP A 368 -6.35 -5.83 20.45
C TRP A 368 -6.57 -7.11 19.61
N LEU A 369 -5.50 -7.64 19.02
CA LEU A 369 -5.55 -8.83 18.17
C LEU A 369 -6.09 -10.04 18.93
N GLN A 370 -5.62 -10.26 20.16
CA GLN A 370 -6.12 -11.33 21.02
C GLN A 370 -7.63 -11.17 21.28
N ASN A 371 -8.08 -9.97 21.64
CA ASN A 371 -9.49 -9.69 21.89
C ASN A 371 -10.37 -9.87 20.63
N ASP A 372 -9.87 -9.46 19.46
CA ASP A 372 -10.55 -9.60 18.18
C ASP A 372 -10.68 -11.09 17.78
N LEU A 373 -9.58 -11.85 17.90
CA LEU A 373 -9.55 -13.29 17.66
C LEU A 373 -10.43 -14.08 18.63
N GLU A 374 -10.51 -13.69 19.90
CA GLU A 374 -11.44 -14.30 20.87
C GLU A 374 -12.90 -14.09 20.47
N LYS A 375 -13.26 -12.89 20.03
CA LYS A 375 -14.62 -12.59 19.52
C LYS A 375 -14.90 -13.39 18.26
N PHE A 376 -13.95 -13.47 17.33
CA PHE A 376 -14.07 -14.29 16.14
C PHE A 376 -14.25 -15.78 16.49
N SER A 377 -13.46 -16.31 17.43
CA SER A 377 -13.56 -17.71 17.88
C SER A 377 -14.98 -18.05 18.36
N LYS A 378 -15.56 -17.19 19.20
CA LYS A 378 -16.94 -17.35 19.69
C LYS A 378 -17.97 -17.37 18.55
N ARG A 379 -17.78 -16.53 17.53
CA ARG A 379 -18.64 -16.56 16.32
C ARG A 379 -18.44 -17.87 15.55
N ARG A 380 -17.19 -18.31 15.37
CA ARG A 380 -16.85 -19.53 14.63
C ARG A 380 -17.33 -20.80 15.31
N GLU A 381 -17.45 -20.81 16.65
CA GLU A 381 -18.12 -21.92 17.37
C GLU A 381 -19.58 -22.11 16.92
N SER A 382 -20.30 -21.03 16.66
CA SER A 382 -21.68 -21.06 16.15
C SER A 382 -21.79 -21.24 14.64
N ASN A 383 -20.77 -20.80 13.89
CA ASN A 383 -20.68 -20.93 12.45
C ASN A 383 -19.25 -21.38 12.05
N PRO A 384 -18.98 -22.70 11.99
CA PRO A 384 -17.63 -23.23 11.75
C PRO A 384 -17.08 -22.88 10.36
N ASN A 385 -17.96 -22.46 9.45
CA ASN A 385 -17.65 -22.12 8.08
C ASN A 385 -17.09 -20.70 7.89
N LEU A 386 -17.05 -19.86 8.94
CA LEU A 386 -16.42 -18.53 8.87
C LEU A 386 -14.92 -18.64 8.59
N TRP A 387 -14.43 -17.83 7.65
CA TRP A 387 -13.02 -17.77 7.27
C TRP A 387 -12.27 -16.71 8.07
N LEU A 388 -11.04 -17.03 8.45
CA LEU A 388 -10.10 -16.11 9.08
C LEU A 388 -8.91 -15.88 8.16
N ILE A 389 -8.78 -14.66 7.67
CA ILE A 389 -7.65 -14.24 6.83
C ILE A 389 -6.92 -13.11 7.53
N MET A 390 -5.69 -13.39 7.96
CA MET A 390 -4.82 -12.39 8.57
C MET A 390 -3.88 -11.83 7.52
N MET A 391 -3.47 -10.58 7.65
CA MET A 391 -2.53 -9.96 6.72
C MET A 391 -1.71 -8.87 7.38
N ALA A 392 -0.52 -8.66 6.85
CA ALA A 392 0.30 -7.48 7.08
C ALA A 392 1.17 -7.27 5.84
N HIS A 393 1.86 -6.14 5.76
CA HIS A 393 2.70 -5.86 4.61
C HIS A 393 3.91 -6.81 4.50
N ARG A 394 4.68 -6.97 5.59
CA ARG A 394 5.88 -7.82 5.59
C ARG A 394 5.53 -9.30 5.75
N PRO A 395 6.26 -10.21 5.07
CA PRO A 395 6.03 -11.64 5.20
C PRO A 395 6.42 -12.16 6.59
N LEU A 396 5.69 -13.18 7.03
CA LEU A 396 6.04 -14.01 8.18
C LEU A 396 6.96 -15.15 7.74
N THR A 397 6.47 -16.02 6.86
CA THR A 397 7.26 -17.05 6.19
C THR A 397 7.51 -16.69 4.72
N CYS A 398 8.77 -16.69 4.30
CA CYS A 398 9.15 -16.66 2.89
C CYS A 398 10.54 -17.33 2.70
N ASN A 399 10.84 -17.77 1.47
CA ASN A 399 12.04 -18.55 1.17
C ASN A 399 12.95 -17.82 0.17
N ILE A 400 13.10 -16.52 0.35
CA ILE A 400 13.96 -15.67 -0.47
C ILE A 400 15.18 -15.26 0.35
N SER A 401 16.36 -15.22 -0.27
CA SER A 401 17.56 -14.71 0.40
C SER A 401 17.43 -13.22 0.68
N GLY A 402 17.54 -12.82 1.95
CA GLY A 402 17.42 -11.43 2.36
C GLY A 402 16.86 -11.28 3.78
N LYS A 403 17.10 -10.10 4.37
CA LYS A 403 16.73 -9.81 5.77
C LYS A 403 15.24 -10.01 6.04
N SER A 404 14.37 -9.67 5.08
CA SER A 404 12.93 -9.79 5.23
C SER A 404 12.49 -11.21 5.57
N CYS A 405 13.06 -12.23 4.90
CA CYS A 405 12.73 -13.64 5.13
C CYS A 405 13.61 -14.31 6.17
N GLU A 406 14.92 -14.02 6.17
CA GLU A 406 15.87 -14.76 7.01
C GLU A 406 15.96 -14.22 8.44
N VAL A 407 15.52 -12.98 8.68
CA VAL A 407 15.68 -12.32 9.99
C VAL A 407 14.38 -11.70 10.50
N PHE A 408 13.70 -10.88 9.71
CA PHE A 408 12.53 -10.13 10.16
C PHE A 408 11.29 -11.01 10.31
N GLY A 409 10.97 -11.81 9.29
CA GLY A 409 9.86 -12.78 9.34
C GLY A 409 9.92 -13.68 10.57
N PRO A 410 11.06 -14.37 10.84
CA PRO A 410 11.21 -15.20 12.04
C PRO A 410 11.04 -14.47 13.37
N GLU A 411 11.36 -13.18 13.46
CA GLU A 411 11.13 -12.40 14.68
C GLU A 411 9.64 -12.08 14.85
N LEU A 412 8.98 -11.61 13.79
CA LEU A 412 7.55 -11.26 13.79
C LEU A 412 6.67 -12.50 14.03
N GLU A 413 7.06 -13.66 13.49
CA GLU A 413 6.35 -14.93 13.64
C GLU A 413 6.20 -15.37 15.10
N LYS A 414 7.17 -15.08 15.97
CA LYS A 414 7.20 -15.59 17.37
C LYS A 414 5.93 -15.28 18.16
N GLU A 415 5.31 -14.14 17.92
CA GLU A 415 4.13 -13.69 18.66
C GLU A 415 2.84 -13.79 17.83
N VAL A 416 2.94 -13.90 16.50
CA VAL A 416 1.77 -13.95 15.60
C VAL A 416 1.37 -15.39 15.26
N PHE A 417 2.33 -16.27 14.95
CA PHE A 417 2.03 -17.67 14.59
C PHE A 417 1.31 -18.44 15.68
N PRO A 418 1.68 -18.35 16.97
CA PRO A 418 0.92 -19.04 18.02
C PRO A 418 -0.57 -18.67 18.01
N LEU A 419 -0.89 -17.40 17.78
CA LEU A 419 -2.28 -16.92 17.68
C LEU A 419 -2.97 -17.46 16.43
N MET A 420 -2.31 -17.41 15.27
CA MET A 420 -2.85 -17.99 14.03
C MET A 420 -3.21 -19.47 14.19
N TYR A 421 -2.42 -20.22 14.96
CA TYR A 421 -2.64 -21.64 15.20
C TYR A 421 -3.76 -21.87 16.19
N GLN A 422 -3.72 -21.15 17.32
CA GLN A 422 -4.74 -21.23 18.36
C GLN A 422 -6.14 -20.93 17.79
N TYR A 423 -6.24 -19.93 16.91
CA TYR A 423 -7.51 -19.47 16.34
C TYR A 423 -7.80 -20.03 14.93
N LYS A 424 -6.95 -20.95 14.45
CA LYS A 424 -7.10 -21.68 13.17
C LYS A 424 -7.29 -20.73 11.98
N ALA A 425 -6.37 -19.78 11.82
CA ALA A 425 -6.33 -18.92 10.65
C ALA A 425 -6.26 -19.77 9.37
N ASP A 426 -7.12 -19.45 8.39
CA ASP A 426 -7.18 -20.20 7.14
C ASP A 426 -6.10 -19.71 6.15
N MET A 427 -5.79 -18.40 6.18
CA MET A 427 -4.77 -17.81 5.32
C MET A 427 -3.99 -16.68 5.99
N TYR A 428 -2.77 -16.46 5.48
CA TYR A 428 -1.98 -15.25 5.71
C TYR A 428 -1.62 -14.58 4.39
N TRP A 429 -1.88 -13.27 4.27
CA TRP A 429 -1.53 -12.51 3.06
C TRP A 429 -0.51 -11.41 3.36
N CYS A 430 0.44 -11.23 2.44
CA CYS A 430 1.46 -10.18 2.54
C CYS A 430 2.01 -9.74 1.18
N GLY A 431 2.95 -8.81 1.22
CA GLY A 431 3.68 -8.25 0.08
C GLY A 431 5.15 -8.03 0.42
N HIS A 432 5.61 -6.79 0.22
CA HIS A 432 6.93 -6.26 0.59
C HIS A 432 8.09 -6.80 -0.25
N VAL A 433 8.19 -8.12 -0.36
CA VAL A 433 9.14 -8.73 -1.29
C VAL A 433 8.45 -8.79 -2.64
N HIS A 434 9.05 -8.17 -3.65
CA HIS A 434 8.49 -8.08 -5.00
C HIS A 434 8.60 -9.40 -5.78
N ALA A 435 7.95 -10.41 -5.24
CA ALA A 435 7.82 -11.75 -5.77
C ALA A 435 6.46 -12.30 -5.36
N TYR A 436 6.04 -13.37 -6.03
CA TYR A 436 4.93 -14.18 -5.58
C TYR A 436 5.46 -15.47 -4.98
N GLU A 437 5.04 -15.77 -3.75
CA GLU A 437 5.31 -17.04 -3.10
C GLU A 437 4.05 -17.56 -2.42
N ARG A 438 3.75 -18.84 -2.65
CA ARG A 438 2.73 -19.57 -1.91
C ARG A 438 3.39 -20.64 -1.06
N VAL A 439 3.14 -20.56 0.24
CA VAL A 439 3.62 -21.51 1.24
C VAL A 439 2.45 -22.40 1.67
N ASN A 440 2.66 -23.72 1.56
CA ASN A 440 1.73 -24.74 2.02
C ASN A 440 1.51 -24.65 3.54
N PRO A 441 0.42 -25.23 4.08
CA PRO A 441 0.20 -25.36 5.52
C PRO A 441 1.37 -26.11 6.17
N ILE A 442 2.17 -25.40 6.97
CA ILE A 442 3.29 -25.93 7.75
C ILE A 442 2.94 -25.91 9.22
N ASP A 443 3.62 -26.72 10.04
CA ASP A 443 3.56 -26.67 11.50
C ASP A 443 4.49 -25.57 12.08
N ASN A 444 4.09 -24.90 13.17
CA ASN A 444 4.76 -23.66 13.63
C ASN A 444 6.08 -23.94 14.33
N VAL A 445 6.27 -25.17 14.84
CA VAL A 445 7.49 -25.57 15.53
C VAL A 445 8.40 -26.34 14.59
N THR A 446 7.87 -27.38 13.96
CA THR A 446 8.68 -28.30 13.14
C THR A 446 8.87 -27.83 11.71
N ARG A 447 8.08 -26.85 11.24
CA ARG A 447 8.02 -26.38 9.85
C ARG A 447 7.69 -27.49 8.84
N THR A 448 7.17 -28.62 9.32
CA THR A 448 6.80 -29.74 8.45
C THR A 448 5.49 -29.43 7.74
N GLN A 449 5.43 -29.68 6.44
CA GLN A 449 4.21 -29.55 5.67
C GLN A 449 3.18 -30.59 6.12
N CYS A 450 1.92 -30.17 6.20
CA CYS A 450 0.77 -31.05 6.39
C CYS A 450 0.52 -31.89 5.11
N SER A 451 1.11 -33.09 5.05
CA SER A 451 1.08 -33.93 3.86
C SER A 451 -0.31 -34.49 3.50
N ASN A 452 -1.20 -34.65 4.48
CA ASN A 452 -2.56 -35.15 4.28
C ASN A 452 -3.57 -34.09 3.83
N CYS A 453 -3.32 -32.81 4.12
CA CYS A 453 -4.20 -31.73 3.68
C CYS A 453 -3.80 -31.17 2.31
N VAL A 454 -2.54 -31.27 1.90
CA VAL A 454 -2.08 -30.87 0.55
C VAL A 454 -2.40 -31.98 -0.45
N GLN A 455 -3.33 -31.71 -1.36
CA GLN A 455 -3.83 -32.65 -2.37
C GLN A 455 -3.65 -32.08 -3.77
N GLN A 456 -3.81 -32.94 -4.79
CA GLN A 456 -3.74 -32.56 -6.20
C GLN A 456 -2.48 -31.74 -6.54
N ASN A 457 -1.33 -32.16 -6.02
CA ASN A 457 -0.05 -31.46 -6.23
C ASN A 457 -0.09 -29.98 -5.79
N GLY A 458 -0.79 -29.68 -4.70
CA GLY A 458 -0.86 -28.34 -4.13
C GLY A 458 -1.92 -27.43 -4.73
N SER A 459 -2.79 -27.91 -5.62
CA SER A 459 -3.95 -27.13 -6.10
C SER A 459 -5.19 -27.27 -5.22
N LEU A 460 -5.19 -28.20 -4.27
CA LEU A 460 -6.28 -28.43 -3.32
C LEU A 460 -5.75 -28.55 -1.89
N TYR A 461 -6.26 -27.74 -0.98
CA TYR A 461 -6.07 -27.90 0.46
C TYR A 461 -7.38 -28.35 1.11
N LYS A 462 -7.39 -29.55 1.71
CA LYS A 462 -8.57 -30.07 2.40
C LYS A 462 -8.40 -29.99 3.91
N GLN A 463 -9.23 -29.19 4.56
CA GLN A 463 -9.26 -28.97 6.01
C GLN A 463 -7.85 -28.72 6.58
N PRO A 464 -7.08 -27.76 6.00
CA PRO A 464 -5.72 -27.54 6.48
C PRO A 464 -5.76 -27.08 7.95
N PRO A 465 -4.97 -27.69 8.83
CA PRO A 465 -4.93 -27.30 10.24
C PRO A 465 -4.17 -26.00 10.48
N TYR A 466 -3.44 -25.52 9.45
CA TYR A 466 -2.56 -24.37 9.48
C TYR A 466 -2.85 -23.46 8.27
N PRO A 467 -2.55 -22.16 8.35
CA PRO A 467 -2.85 -21.22 7.28
C PRO A 467 -2.04 -21.52 6.01
N VAL A 468 -2.68 -21.36 4.85
CA VAL A 468 -1.96 -21.19 3.58
C VAL A 468 -1.45 -19.75 3.52
N GLN A 469 -0.16 -19.55 3.28
CA GLN A 469 0.41 -18.20 3.23
C GLN A 469 0.67 -17.78 1.78
N VAL A 470 0.32 -16.56 1.44
CA VAL A 470 0.51 -15.98 0.10
C VAL A 470 1.18 -14.62 0.22
N MET A 471 2.37 -14.52 -0.36
CA MET A 471 3.07 -13.27 -0.63
C MET A 471 2.80 -12.88 -2.07
N ASN A 472 2.24 -11.68 -2.32
CA ASN A 472 1.88 -11.22 -3.66
C ASN A 472 2.37 -9.80 -3.93
N GLY A 473 3.68 -9.58 -3.91
CA GLY A 473 4.31 -8.28 -4.16
C GLY A 473 4.57 -7.98 -5.64
N ILE A 474 3.85 -8.61 -6.56
CA ILE A 474 4.11 -8.47 -8.01
C ILE A 474 3.17 -7.48 -8.71
N ALA A 475 2.47 -6.60 -7.99
CA ALA A 475 1.38 -5.82 -8.59
C ALA A 475 1.81 -4.70 -9.54
N GLY A 476 3.04 -4.21 -9.45
CA GLY A 476 3.44 -3.16 -10.37
C GLY A 476 4.82 -2.58 -10.18
N ARG A 477 5.37 -2.58 -8.96
CA ARG A 477 6.71 -2.02 -8.76
C ARG A 477 7.80 -2.92 -9.36
N ALA A 478 8.16 -2.62 -10.61
CA ALA A 478 9.30 -3.21 -11.29
C ALA A 478 10.60 -2.58 -10.75
N VAL A 479 11.18 -3.19 -9.72
CA VAL A 479 12.57 -2.92 -9.35
C VAL A 479 13.45 -3.85 -10.19
N ALA A 480 14.51 -3.31 -10.77
CA ALA A 480 15.40 -4.03 -11.69
C ALA A 480 16.18 -5.22 -11.06
N ASP A 481 16.00 -5.48 -9.76
CA ASP A 481 16.67 -6.53 -9.00
C ASP A 481 15.69 -7.55 -8.38
N ASN A 482 14.53 -7.79 -9.02
CA ASN A 482 13.51 -8.72 -8.54
C ASN A 482 13.74 -10.20 -8.98
N ASN A 483 15.00 -10.66 -9.04
CA ASN A 483 15.33 -12.06 -9.26
C ASN A 483 15.72 -12.71 -7.94
N TYR A 484 14.71 -13.19 -7.22
CA TYR A 484 14.83 -13.73 -5.88
C TYR A 484 14.98 -15.25 -5.88
N PHE A 485 14.38 -15.93 -6.85
CA PHE A 485 14.44 -17.39 -6.94
C PHE A 485 15.54 -17.85 -7.89
N THR A 486 16.65 -18.34 -7.32
CA THR A 486 17.80 -18.79 -8.10
C THR A 486 17.52 -20.16 -8.73
N PRO A 487 17.63 -20.30 -10.07
CA PRO A 487 17.50 -21.60 -10.73
C PRO A 487 18.51 -22.61 -10.21
N GLY A 488 18.06 -23.83 -9.91
CA GLY A 488 18.92 -24.93 -9.44
C GLY A 488 19.17 -24.95 -7.93
N ILE A 489 18.67 -23.97 -7.16
CA ILE A 489 18.62 -24.08 -5.70
C ILE A 489 17.42 -24.94 -5.27
N SER A 490 17.64 -25.81 -4.28
CA SER A 490 16.56 -26.55 -3.63
C SER A 490 15.89 -25.65 -2.60
N TYR A 491 14.57 -25.57 -2.66
CA TYR A 491 13.75 -24.84 -1.69
C TYR A 491 13.01 -25.86 -0.82
N PRO A 492 12.53 -25.47 0.37
CA PRO A 492 11.73 -26.36 1.19
C PRO A 492 10.47 -26.84 0.45
N ASP A 493 10.05 -28.08 0.71
CA ASP A 493 8.91 -28.69 0.01
C ASP A 493 7.59 -27.91 0.19
N TYR A 494 7.48 -27.13 1.26
CA TYR A 494 6.34 -26.25 1.50
C TYR A 494 6.30 -24.99 0.65
N ALA A 495 7.40 -24.61 -0.02
CA ALA A 495 7.48 -23.46 -0.92
C ALA A 495 6.89 -23.82 -2.30
N GLN A 496 5.57 -23.96 -2.33
CA GLN A 496 4.78 -24.61 -3.37
C GLN A 496 4.85 -23.92 -4.73
N VAL A 497 4.67 -22.60 -4.75
CA VAL A 497 4.77 -21.79 -5.98
C VAL A 497 5.65 -20.59 -5.69
N ARG A 498 6.57 -20.30 -6.60
CA ARG A 498 7.58 -19.26 -6.50
C ARG A 498 7.72 -18.60 -7.85
N ILE A 499 7.50 -17.29 -7.90
CA ILE A 499 7.46 -16.53 -9.14
C ILE A 499 8.17 -15.19 -8.92
N ASP A 500 9.22 -14.93 -9.68
CA ASP A 500 9.91 -13.65 -9.70
C ASP A 500 9.12 -12.59 -10.47
N ALA A 501 9.00 -11.38 -9.91
CA ALA A 501 8.33 -10.27 -10.59
C ALA A 501 9.03 -9.86 -11.90
N ILE A 502 10.34 -10.13 -12.05
CA ILE A 502 11.09 -9.81 -13.28
C ILE A 502 10.49 -10.50 -14.53
N ASN A 503 9.84 -11.65 -14.35
CA ASN A 503 9.20 -12.39 -15.44
C ASN A 503 7.83 -11.79 -15.83
N TYR A 504 7.30 -10.87 -15.02
CA TYR A 504 5.99 -10.24 -15.18
C TYR A 504 6.14 -8.72 -15.04
N PRO A 505 6.79 -8.04 -15.99
CA PRO A 505 7.12 -6.61 -15.89
C PRO A 505 5.90 -5.68 -15.86
N PHE A 506 4.72 -6.20 -16.20
CA PHE A 506 3.43 -5.49 -16.12
C PHE A 506 2.61 -5.91 -14.89
N GLY A 507 3.20 -6.70 -14.00
CA GLY A 507 2.63 -7.14 -12.74
C GLY A 507 1.53 -8.20 -12.82
N GLY A 508 0.94 -8.46 -11.66
CA GLY A 508 -0.13 -9.45 -11.47
C GLY A 508 -1.06 -9.11 -10.31
N TYR A 509 -2.24 -9.72 -10.32
CA TYR A 509 -3.27 -9.56 -9.31
C TYR A 509 -4.00 -10.88 -9.10
N ALA A 510 -4.50 -11.11 -7.88
CA ALA A 510 -5.32 -12.26 -7.59
C ALA A 510 -6.81 -11.89 -7.60
N LEU A 511 -7.64 -12.80 -8.11
CA LEU A 511 -9.08 -12.79 -7.84
C LEU A 511 -9.38 -13.95 -6.90
N VAL A 512 -10.11 -13.65 -5.84
CA VAL A 512 -10.46 -14.60 -4.78
C VAL A 512 -11.96 -14.66 -4.64
N GLN A 513 -12.51 -15.86 -4.64
CA GLN A 513 -13.94 -16.11 -4.43
C GLN A 513 -14.09 -17.00 -3.21
N VAL A 514 -14.90 -16.57 -2.26
CA VAL A 514 -15.11 -17.29 -1.01
C VAL A 514 -16.59 -17.55 -0.82
N ASN A 515 -16.94 -18.80 -0.49
CA ASN A 515 -18.23 -19.15 0.08
C ASN A 515 -18.03 -19.89 1.41
N ASP A 516 -19.10 -20.28 2.09
CA ASP A 516 -19.03 -20.98 3.38
C ASP A 516 -18.08 -22.19 3.43
N THR A 517 -17.89 -22.89 2.31
CA THR A 517 -17.16 -24.18 2.28
C THR A 517 -15.90 -24.17 1.43
N VAL A 518 -15.80 -23.24 0.47
CA VAL A 518 -14.71 -23.19 -0.50
C VAL A 518 -14.18 -21.77 -0.66
N LEU A 519 -12.85 -21.65 -0.59
CA LEU A 519 -12.10 -20.48 -1.04
C LEU A 519 -11.34 -20.84 -2.31
N ASN A 520 -11.58 -20.14 -3.41
CA ASN A 520 -10.83 -20.24 -4.64
C ASN A 520 -9.92 -19.01 -4.80
N PHE A 521 -8.64 -19.24 -5.02
CA PHE A 521 -7.66 -18.20 -5.27
C PHE A 521 -7.06 -18.41 -6.65
N THR A 522 -7.03 -17.37 -7.48
CA THR A 522 -6.37 -17.43 -8.79
C THR A 522 -5.55 -16.16 -9.03
N LEU A 523 -4.24 -16.34 -9.23
CA LEU A 523 -3.30 -15.29 -9.61
C LEU A 523 -3.27 -15.15 -11.12
N TYR A 524 -3.43 -13.93 -11.61
CA TYR A 524 -3.33 -13.57 -13.01
C TYR A 524 -2.16 -12.62 -13.24
N ASN A 525 -1.51 -12.73 -14.40
CA ASN A 525 -0.79 -11.58 -14.95
C ASN A 525 -1.78 -10.64 -15.66
N THR A 526 -1.29 -9.47 -16.09
CA THR A 526 -2.13 -8.46 -16.77
C THR A 526 -2.59 -8.85 -18.18
N SER A 527 -2.03 -9.91 -18.78
CA SER A 527 -2.58 -10.48 -20.02
C SER A 527 -3.77 -11.42 -19.80
N GLY A 528 -4.10 -11.72 -18.53
CA GLY A 528 -5.16 -12.66 -18.16
C GLY A 528 -4.72 -14.12 -18.07
N THR A 529 -3.42 -14.40 -18.21
CA THR A 529 -2.86 -15.74 -18.01
C THR A 529 -2.85 -16.08 -16.53
N VAL A 530 -3.35 -17.27 -16.19
CA VAL A 530 -3.29 -17.82 -14.83
C VAL A 530 -1.85 -18.22 -14.52
N LEU A 531 -1.28 -17.61 -13.49
CA LEU A 531 0.06 -17.90 -13.00
C LEU A 531 0.05 -18.93 -11.87
N ASP A 532 -1.00 -18.90 -11.04
CA ASP A 532 -1.24 -19.86 -9.99
C ASP A 532 -2.74 -19.95 -9.68
N SER A 533 -3.20 -21.13 -9.25
CA SER A 533 -4.58 -21.34 -8.83
C SER A 533 -4.66 -22.48 -7.82
N PHE A 534 -5.39 -22.26 -6.75
CA PHE A 534 -5.66 -23.28 -5.74
C PHE A 534 -7.02 -23.05 -5.09
N ARG A 535 -7.52 -24.09 -4.42
CA ARG A 535 -8.72 -24.01 -3.59
C ARG A 535 -8.50 -24.58 -2.21
N ILE A 536 -9.15 -23.99 -1.22
CA ILE A 536 -9.23 -24.50 0.16
C ILE A 536 -10.66 -24.97 0.42
N GLU A 537 -10.83 -26.19 0.93
CA GLU A 537 -12.11 -26.75 1.34
C GLU A 537 -12.13 -27.00 2.86
N LYS A 538 -13.18 -26.54 3.52
CA LYS A 538 -13.40 -26.75 4.97
C LYS A 538 -14.04 -28.08 5.32
#